data_AF-A0A844MCP0-F1
#
_entry.id   AF-A0A844MCP0-F1
#
_cell.length_a   1.000
_cell.length_b   1.000
_cell.length_c   1.000
_cell.angle_alpha   90.00
_cell.angle_beta   90.00
_cell.angle_gamma   90.00
#
_symmetry.space_group_name_H-M   'P 1'
#
loop_
_entity.id
_entity.type
_entity.pdbx_description
1 polymer ?
#
loop_
_entity_poly.entity_id
_entity_poly.type
_entity_poly.pdbx_seq_one_letter_code
_entity_poly.pdbx_strand_id
1 'polypeptide(L)' 'MSALDFAEIFLTIAAQARGYRDVIARFGRHPHRNAVLGRRSTPSELEYLANNHLVHKRSMPNDLSQFLYNT' A
#
# COMPACT_ATOMS: atom_id res chain seq x y z
N MET A 1 -12.31 -3.31 21.86
CA MET A 1 -11.24 -2.63 21.10
C MET A 1 -10.33 -1.91 22.08
N SER A 2 -9.11 -2.42 22.25
CA SER A 2 -8.10 -1.86 23.15
C SER A 2 -7.37 -0.68 22.50
N ALA A 3 -6.70 0.15 23.30
CA ALA A 3 -5.87 1.24 22.79
C ALA A 3 -4.70 0.74 21.91
N LEU A 4 -4.25 -0.51 22.12
CA LEU A 4 -3.18 -1.13 21.33
C LEU A 4 -3.66 -1.49 19.92
N ASP A 5 -4.92 -1.92 19.77
CA ASP A 5 -5.52 -2.28 18.47
C ASP A 5 -5.61 -1.05 17.56
N PHE A 6 -6.00 0.10 18.12
CA PHE A 6 -6.05 1.36 17.38
C PHE A 6 -4.67 1.83 16.92
N ALA A 7 -3.64 1.66 17.77
CA ALA A 7 -2.28 2.05 17.42
C ALA A 7 -1.76 1.23 16.23
N GLU A 8 -2.02 -0.07 16.20
CA GLU A 8 -1.58 -0.95 15.12
C GLU A 8 -2.28 -0.62 13.78
N ILE A 9 -3.59 -0.38 13.81
CA ILE A 9 -4.35 0.08 12.65
C ILE A 9 -3.79 1.41 12.14
N PHE A 10 -3.56 2.38 13.04
CA PHE A 10 -3.05 3.69 12.67
C PHE A 10 -1.66 3.61 12.06
N LEU A 11 -0.74 2.83 12.66
CA LEU A 11 0.61 2.64 12.14
C LEU A 11 0.60 2.01 10.75
N THR A 12 -0.29 1.04 10.53
CA THR A 12 -0.45 0.38 9.22
C THR A 12 -0.94 1.37 8.16
N ILE A 13 -1.97 2.15 8.46
CA ILE A 13 -2.50 3.19 7.55
C ILE A 13 -1.41 4.23 7.24
N ALA A 14 -0.69 4.68 8.26
CA ALA A 14 0.39 5.65 8.10
C ALA A 14 1.54 5.08 7.24
N ALA A 15 1.89 3.80 7.40
CA ALA A 15 2.89 3.13 6.55
C ALA A 15 2.43 3.03 5.09
N GLN A 16 1.15 2.76 4.86
CA GLN A 16 0.57 2.73 3.52
C GLN A 16 0.62 4.11 2.85
N ALA A 17 0.21 5.16 3.58
CA ALA A 17 0.27 6.54 3.10
C ALA A 17 1.70 6.98 2.74
N ARG A 18 2.69 6.64 3.58
CA ARG A 18 4.11 6.87 3.28
C ARG A 18 4.55 6.16 1.99
N GLY A 19 4.18 4.88 1.83
CA GLY A 19 4.48 4.13 0.61
C GLY A 19 3.93 4.79 -0.65
N TYR A 20 2.70 5.29 -0.62
CA TYR A 20 2.12 5.99 -1.77
C TYR A 20 2.86 7.29 -2.08
N ARG A 21 3.24 8.05 -1.04
CA ARG A 21 4.06 9.25 -1.19
C ARG A 21 5.41 8.94 -1.85
N ASP A 22 6.09 7.88 -1.43
CA ASP A 22 7.39 7.48 -1.99
C ASP A 22 7.29 7.08 -3.46
N VAL A 23 6.22 6.39 -3.84
CA VAL A 23 5.94 6.04 -5.26
C VAL A 23 5.75 7.30 -6.10
N ILE A 24 4.98 8.27 -5.62
CA ILE A 24 4.78 9.55 -6.32
C ILE A 24 6.10 10.34 -6.38
N ALA A 25 6.87 10.38 -5.29
CA ALA A 25 8.16 11.06 -5.28
C ALA A 25 9.14 10.45 -6.30
N ARG A 26 9.14 9.13 -6.47
CA ARG A 26 10.02 8.41 -7.41
C ARG A 26 9.57 8.52 -8.87
N PHE A 27 8.27 8.41 -9.15
CA PHE A 27 7.77 8.25 -10.53
C PHE A 27 6.88 9.40 -11.01
N GLY A 28 6.50 10.34 -10.14
CA GLY A 28 5.53 11.41 -10.40
C GLY A 28 4.08 10.94 -10.56
N ARG A 29 3.83 9.63 -10.46
CA ARG A 29 2.53 8.99 -10.66
C ARG A 29 2.50 7.61 -10.02
N HIS A 30 1.38 6.91 -10.14
CA HIS A 30 1.26 5.50 -9.73
C HIS A 30 1.36 4.57 -10.96
N PRO A 31 2.49 3.87 -11.16
CA PRO A 31 2.72 3.08 -12.38
C PRO A 31 1.69 1.97 -12.63
N HIS A 32 1.09 1.42 -11.57
CA HIS A 32 0.07 0.36 -11.70
C HIS A 32 -1.20 0.86 -12.43
N ARG A 33 -1.42 2.18 -12.49
CA ARG A 33 -2.54 2.79 -13.22
C ARG A 33 -2.19 3.14 -14.67
N ASN A 34 -0.95 2.90 -15.12
CA ASN A 34 -0.54 3.31 -16.45
C ASN A 34 -1.40 2.66 -17.55
N ALA A 35 -1.59 1.35 -17.49
CA ALA A 35 -2.36 0.62 -18.50
C ALA A 35 -3.83 1.10 -18.60
N VAL A 36 -4.53 1.21 -17.47
CA VAL A 36 -5.94 1.65 -17.44
C VAL A 36 -6.11 3.12 -17.85
N LEU A 37 -5.05 3.92 -17.73
CA LEU A 37 -5.05 5.34 -18.13
C LEU A 37 -4.38 5.57 -19.50
N GLY A 38 -4.10 4.51 -20.27
CA GLY A 38 -3.50 4.60 -21.62
C GLY A 38 -2.06 5.12 -21.66
N ARG A 39 -1.33 5.06 -20.55
CA ARG A 39 0.05 5.57 -20.44
C ARG A 39 1.05 4.46 -20.72
N ARG A 40 2.13 4.79 -21.44
CA ARG A 40 3.28 3.91 -21.57
C ARG A 40 4.14 3.96 -20.31
N SER A 41 4.49 2.78 -19.79
CA SER A 41 5.43 2.66 -18.67
C SER A 41 6.88 2.83 -19.15
N THR A 42 7.72 3.46 -18.33
CA THR A 42 9.17 3.50 -18.52
C THR A 42 9.81 2.16 -18.11
N PRO A 43 11.07 1.88 -18.48
CA PRO A 43 11.78 0.69 -18.02
C PRO A 43 11.81 0.56 -16.48
N SER A 44 12.09 1.65 -15.75
CA SER A 44 12.13 1.65 -14.28
C SER A 44 10.76 1.42 -13.66
N GLU A 45 9.69 1.88 -14.30
CA GLU A 45 8.32 1.58 -13.89
C GLU A 45 7.97 0.10 -14.12
N LEU A 46 8.42 -0.50 -15.22
CA LEU A 46 8.21 -1.93 -15.51
C LEU A 46 8.91 -2.82 -14.50
N GLU A 47 10.16 -2.51 -14.14
CA GLU A 47 10.88 -3.20 -13.06
C GLU A 47 10.13 -3.09 -11.73
N TYR A 48 9.67 -1.89 -11.37
CA TYR A 48 8.87 -1.69 -10.17
C TYR A 48 7.58 -2.52 -10.17
N LEU A 49 6.89 -2.61 -11.31
CA LEU A 49 5.68 -3.42 -11.46
C LEU A 49 5.93 -4.92 -11.35
N ALA A 50 7.10 -5.40 -11.79
CA ALA A 50 7.48 -6.80 -11.74
C ALA A 50 7.82 -7.30 -10.32
N ASN A 51 8.33 -6.43 -9.45
CA ASN A 51 8.84 -6.81 -8.11
C ASN A 51 7.77 -7.22 -7.08
N ASN A 52 6.48 -7.31 -7.46
CA ASN A 52 5.32 -7.68 -6.65
C ASN A 52 5.14 -6.93 -5.30
N HIS A 53 5.97 -5.94 -5.01
CA HIS A 53 5.91 -5.11 -3.81
C HIS A 53 5.17 -3.79 -4.10
N LEU A 54 3.95 -3.90 -4.62
CA LEU A 54 3.10 -2.74 -4.86
C LEU A 54 2.48 -2.29 -3.55
N VAL A 55 2.49 -0.98 -3.27
CA VAL A 55 1.97 -0.42 -2.01
C VAL A 55 0.52 -0.85 -1.73
N HIS A 56 -0.32 -0.95 -2.77
CA HIS A 56 -1.72 -1.37 -2.68
C HIS A 56 -1.92 -2.90 -2.58
N LYS A 57 -0.85 -3.68 -2.64
CA LYS A 57 -0.85 -5.14 -2.46
C LYS A 57 -0.20 -5.57 -1.14
N ARG A 58 0.28 -4.62 -0.33
CA ARG A 58 0.82 -4.92 1.00
C ARG A 58 -0.32 -5.46 1.88
N SER A 59 -0.12 -6.63 2.49
CA SER A 59 -1.09 -7.16 3.45
C SER A 59 -1.21 -6.23 4.65
N MET A 60 -2.45 -6.03 5.10
CA MET A 60 -2.71 -5.62 6.48
C MET A 60 -2.22 -6.74 7.41
N PRO A 61 -1.94 -6.46 8.70
CA PRO A 61 -1.80 -7.53 9.68
C PRO A 61 -2.98 -8.50 9.55
N ASN A 62 -2.67 -9.80 9.54
CA ASN A 62 -3.53 -10.86 8.99
C ASN A 62 -4.84 -11.12 9.75
N ASP A 63 -5.13 -10.43 10.85
CA ASP A 63 -6.38 -10.64 11.56
C ASP A 63 -6.96 -9.36 12.19
N LEU A 64 -8.03 -8.85 11.56
CA LEU A 64 -8.88 -7.80 12.16
C LEU A 64 -10.10 -8.42 12.88
N SER A 65 -10.46 -9.68 12.56
CA SER A 65 -11.60 -10.42 13.13
C SER A 65 -11.37 -10.94 14.55
N GLN A 66 -10.13 -11.22 14.94
CA GLN A 66 -9.71 -11.51 16.32
C GLN A 66 -10.01 -10.35 17.29
N PHE A 67 -10.17 -9.13 16.78
CA PHE A 67 -10.39 -7.92 17.59
C PHE A 67 -11.84 -7.40 17.58
N LEU A 68 -12.64 -7.83 16.61
CA LEU A 68 -14.03 -7.38 16.44
C LEU A 68 -15.06 -8.20 17.25
N TYR A 69 -14.68 -9.35 17.82
CA TYR A 69 -15.63 -10.29 18.45
C TYR A 69 -15.29 -10.80 19.86
N ASN A 70 -14.26 -10.31 20.54
CA ASN A 70 -14.05 -10.64 21.96
C ASN A 70 -14.61 -9.54 22.87
N THR A 71 -15.84 -9.76 23.34
CA THR A 71 -16.44 -9.12 24.53
C THR A 71 -15.89 -9.73 25.81
#